data_AF-A0A2E9QJ88-F1
#
_entry.id   AF-A0A2E9QJ88-F1
#
_cell.length_a   1.000
_cell.length_b   1.000
_cell.length_c   1.000
_cell.angle_alpha   90.00
_cell.angle_beta   90.00
_cell.angle_gamma   90.00
#
_symmetry.space_group_name_H-M   'P 1'
#
loop_
_entity.id
_entity.type
_entity.pdbx_description
1 polymer ?
#
loop_
_entity_poly.entity_id
_entity_poly.type
_entity_poly.pdbx_seq_one_letter_code
_entity_poly.pdbx_strand_id
1 'polypeptide(L)'
;MVQDNYHKDFTFTCYTDDSTGLNCDAVDIPDVNPLHPKYWFGKENYCWDRSKFIVFNSHNFLGYEGKWCYFDLDIIIQNDITDLDELALKPRIVHVKWDNWNKRLHERLFIDIRGTLYNSSVMCWNKDQCEHIFWDAIQEEDMIFRTFYKGTDNYHFWRQRDFWNNIPFEWAYSYNRGMTHPTDLETHKYREEPKFCLFNVDSNPSKKQIKIDELEDETLLRLWHGNNHSKSARY
;
A
#
# COMPACT_ATOMS: atom_id res chain seq x y z
N MET A 1 -16.15 -1.93 -0.27
CA MET A 1 -15.15 -1.00 -0.83
C MET A 1 -14.81 -1.29 -2.29
N VAL A 2 -14.01 -2.30 -2.64
CA VAL A 2 -13.63 -2.53 -4.06
C VAL A 2 -14.84 -2.80 -4.94
N GLN A 3 -15.72 -3.73 -4.52
CA GLN A 3 -16.94 -4.07 -5.26
C GLN A 3 -17.87 -2.87 -5.48
N ASP A 4 -17.84 -1.89 -4.58
CA ASP A 4 -18.69 -0.69 -4.66
C ASP A 4 -18.11 0.37 -5.60
N ASN A 5 -16.80 0.34 -5.85
CA ASN A 5 -16.06 1.41 -6.55
C ASN A 5 -15.33 0.94 -7.82
N TYR A 6 -15.37 -0.35 -8.16
CA TYR A 6 -14.79 -0.88 -9.39
C TYR A 6 -15.88 -1.58 -10.21
N HIS A 7 -16.10 -1.11 -11.44
CA HIS A 7 -17.30 -1.45 -12.22
C HIS A 7 -17.04 -2.42 -13.38
N LYS A 8 -15.88 -3.07 -13.41
CA LYS A 8 -15.55 -4.16 -14.36
C LYS A 8 -15.45 -5.47 -13.59
N ASP A 9 -15.41 -6.59 -14.32
CA ASP A 9 -15.17 -7.90 -13.70
C ASP A 9 -13.78 -7.95 -13.06
N PHE A 10 -13.70 -8.54 -11.86
CA PHE A 10 -12.45 -8.72 -11.12
C PHE A 10 -12.51 -9.97 -10.24
N THR A 11 -11.33 -10.45 -9.89
CA THR A 11 -11.12 -11.34 -8.74
C THR A 11 -10.48 -10.54 -7.61
N PHE A 12 -10.82 -10.87 -6.38
CA PHE A 12 -10.27 -10.22 -5.19
C PHE A 12 -9.87 -11.27 -4.18
N THR A 13 -8.57 -11.38 -3.94
CA THR A 13 -7.99 -12.41 -3.10
C THR A 13 -7.17 -11.76 -1.99
N CYS A 14 -7.41 -12.20 -0.75
CA CYS A 14 -6.64 -11.80 0.42
C CYS A 14 -5.59 -12.88 0.73
N TYR A 15 -4.32 -12.48 0.83
CA TYR A 15 -3.27 -13.36 1.35
C TYR A 15 -3.28 -13.33 2.88
N THR A 16 -3.55 -14.46 3.52
CA THR A 16 -3.53 -14.62 4.98
C THR A 16 -3.36 -16.08 5.38
N ASP A 17 -2.59 -16.33 6.43
CA ASP A 17 -2.51 -17.66 7.06
C ASP A 17 -3.64 -17.88 8.08
N ASP A 18 -4.44 -16.84 8.35
CA ASP A 18 -5.64 -16.90 9.20
C ASP A 18 -6.81 -16.19 8.50
N SER A 19 -7.72 -17.00 7.95
CA SER A 19 -8.93 -16.52 7.28
C SER A 19 -10.13 -16.40 8.22
N THR A 20 -9.95 -16.64 9.53
CA THR A 20 -11.04 -16.65 10.51
C THR A 20 -11.76 -15.30 10.54
N GLY A 21 -13.05 -15.32 10.24
CA GLY A 21 -13.91 -14.13 10.28
C GLY A 21 -13.77 -13.20 9.07
N LEU A 22 -12.97 -13.55 8.06
CA LEU A 22 -12.92 -12.81 6.80
C LEU A 22 -14.09 -13.19 5.89
N ASN A 23 -14.67 -12.18 5.23
CA ASN A 23 -15.71 -12.36 4.22
C ASN A 23 -15.17 -11.99 2.83
N CYS A 24 -14.12 -12.69 2.41
CA CYS A 24 -13.51 -12.56 1.09
C CYS A 24 -12.87 -13.90 0.68
N ASP A 25 -12.52 -14.03 -0.59
CA ASP A 25 -11.66 -15.12 -1.04
C ASP A 25 -10.28 -14.95 -0.41
N ALA A 26 -9.84 -15.96 0.33
CA ALA A 26 -8.63 -15.93 1.12
C ALA A 26 -7.77 -17.14 0.79
N VAL A 27 -6.47 -16.91 0.63
CA VAL A 27 -5.48 -17.93 0.35
C VAL A 27 -4.29 -17.76 1.28
N ASP A 28 -3.67 -18.89 1.65
CA ASP A 28 -2.47 -18.89 2.48
C ASP A 28 -1.36 -18.07 1.81
N ILE A 29 -0.50 -17.46 2.63
CA ILE A 29 0.68 -16.78 2.11
C ILE A 29 1.61 -17.84 1.51
N PRO A 30 2.05 -17.70 0.24
CA PRO A 30 3.01 -18.62 -0.36
C PRO A 30 4.26 -18.81 0.51
N ASP A 31 4.54 -20.07 0.82
CA ASP A 31 5.64 -20.46 1.70
C ASP A 31 7.01 -20.33 1.00
N VAL A 32 7.51 -19.10 0.92
CA VAL A 32 8.78 -18.76 0.27
C VAL A 32 9.75 -18.20 1.30
N ASN A 33 10.88 -18.88 1.51
CA ASN A 33 11.98 -18.36 2.34
C ASN A 33 12.73 -17.25 1.57
N PRO A 34 12.98 -16.06 2.15
CA PRO A 34 12.67 -15.61 3.52
C PRO A 34 11.49 -14.64 3.56
N LEU A 35 10.62 -14.65 2.55
CA LEU A 35 9.54 -13.67 2.42
C LEU A 35 8.37 -13.98 3.35
N HIS A 36 8.03 -15.26 3.52
CA HIS A 36 6.90 -15.67 4.36
C HIS A 36 7.14 -15.28 5.84
N PRO A 37 6.15 -14.68 6.53
CA PRO A 37 6.30 -14.19 7.92
C PRO A 37 6.89 -15.21 8.89
N LYS A 38 6.48 -16.49 8.80
CA LYS A 38 7.01 -17.58 9.65
C LYS A 38 8.55 -17.67 9.77
N TYR A 39 9.32 -17.14 8.81
CA TYR A 39 10.78 -17.17 8.84
C TYR A 39 11.42 -16.06 9.67
N TRP A 40 10.72 -14.93 9.85
CA TRP A 40 11.29 -13.71 10.46
C TRP A 40 10.41 -13.06 11.52
N PHE A 41 9.12 -13.42 11.62
CA PHE A 41 8.21 -12.92 12.64
C PHE A 41 8.68 -13.35 14.05
N GLY A 42 8.69 -12.41 14.99
CA GLY A 42 9.28 -12.54 16.33
C GLY A 42 10.83 -12.53 16.36
N LYS A 43 11.49 -12.36 15.20
CA LYS A 43 12.95 -12.25 15.04
C LYS A 43 13.31 -11.00 14.21
N GLU A 44 12.44 -10.00 14.21
CA GLU A 44 12.50 -8.85 13.33
C GLU A 44 13.74 -8.02 13.62
N ASN A 45 14.81 -8.26 12.87
CA ASN A 45 15.96 -7.38 12.90
C ASN A 45 15.84 -6.27 11.84
N TYR A 46 15.18 -6.54 10.70
CA TYR A 46 15.12 -5.64 9.53
C TYR A 46 13.92 -5.97 8.62
N CYS A 47 13.36 -4.99 7.91
CA CYS A 47 12.29 -5.07 6.89
C CYS A 47 11.10 -5.90 7.36
N TRP A 48 10.08 -5.26 7.92
CA TRP A 48 8.95 -5.94 8.60
C TRP A 48 7.82 -6.32 7.64
N ASP A 49 7.83 -5.83 6.40
CA ASP A 49 6.79 -6.03 5.38
C ASP A 49 7.28 -6.90 4.22
N ARG A 50 8.28 -7.77 4.45
CA ARG A 50 8.91 -8.63 3.41
C ARG A 50 7.93 -9.49 2.63
N SER A 51 6.84 -9.91 3.28
CA SER A 51 5.78 -10.68 2.64
C SER A 51 5.17 -9.94 1.45
N LYS A 52 5.24 -8.61 1.39
CA LYS A 52 4.76 -7.81 0.26
C LYS A 52 5.50 -8.16 -1.04
N PHE A 53 6.74 -8.64 -1.00
CA PHE A 53 7.44 -9.08 -2.22
C PHE A 53 6.76 -10.28 -2.91
N ILE A 54 5.97 -11.08 -2.18
CA ILE A 54 5.25 -12.23 -2.72
C ILE A 54 4.20 -11.81 -3.77
N VAL A 55 3.58 -10.65 -3.58
CA VAL A 55 2.45 -10.20 -4.44
C VAL A 55 2.89 -9.97 -5.89
N PHE A 56 4.17 -9.68 -6.11
CA PHE A 56 4.71 -9.46 -7.45
C PHE A 56 4.82 -10.74 -8.28
N ASN A 57 4.68 -11.91 -7.65
CA ASN A 57 4.64 -13.21 -8.31
C ASN A 57 3.27 -13.91 -8.18
N SER A 58 2.22 -13.17 -7.82
CA SER A 58 0.86 -13.71 -7.64
C SER A 58 0.27 -14.38 -8.88
N HIS A 59 0.67 -14.00 -10.09
CA HIS A 59 0.22 -14.67 -11.31
C HIS A 59 0.64 -16.15 -11.35
N ASN A 60 1.83 -16.48 -10.85
CA ASN A 60 2.30 -17.87 -10.73
C ASN A 60 1.63 -18.60 -9.56
N PHE A 61 1.40 -17.91 -8.43
CA PHE A 61 0.82 -18.53 -7.23
C PHE A 61 -0.70 -18.76 -7.32
N LEU A 62 -1.44 -17.84 -7.93
CA LEU A 62 -2.90 -17.89 -8.04
C LEU A 62 -3.38 -18.44 -9.38
N GLY A 63 -2.51 -18.46 -10.40
CA GLY A 63 -2.88 -18.88 -11.75
C GLY A 63 -3.81 -17.92 -12.48
N TYR A 64 -3.99 -16.70 -11.98
CA TYR A 64 -4.75 -15.65 -12.66
C TYR A 64 -3.90 -14.96 -13.72
N GLU A 65 -4.55 -14.55 -14.82
CA GLU A 65 -3.95 -13.72 -15.86
C GLU A 65 -4.64 -12.36 -15.92
N GLY A 66 -3.87 -11.31 -16.20
CA GLY A 66 -4.43 -9.98 -16.44
C GLY A 66 -3.69 -8.87 -15.72
N LYS A 67 -4.45 -7.86 -15.31
CA LYS A 67 -3.95 -6.67 -14.63
C LYS A 67 -4.13 -6.84 -13.13
N TRP A 68 -3.12 -6.40 -12.39
CA TRP A 68 -3.02 -6.57 -10.95
C TRP A 68 -3.13 -5.22 -10.27
N CYS A 69 -3.82 -5.20 -9.14
CA CYS A 69 -3.79 -4.09 -8.20
C CYS A 69 -3.62 -4.66 -6.80
N TYR A 70 -2.66 -4.10 -6.07
CA TYR A 70 -2.41 -4.39 -4.67
C TYR A 70 -2.93 -3.25 -3.81
N PHE A 71 -3.54 -3.61 -2.68
CA PHE A 71 -4.00 -2.68 -1.65
C PHE A 71 -3.46 -3.14 -0.29
N ASP A 72 -2.87 -2.23 0.48
CA ASP A 72 -2.65 -2.47 1.92
C ASP A 72 -4.01 -2.55 2.65
N LEU A 73 -4.00 -3.13 3.85
CA LEU A 73 -5.20 -3.28 4.69
C LEU A 73 -5.64 -1.99 5.37
N ASP A 74 -4.84 -0.93 5.35
CA ASP A 74 -5.06 0.34 6.04
C ASP A 74 -5.37 1.49 5.06
N ILE A 75 -6.17 1.19 4.04
CA ILE A 75 -6.67 2.20 3.08
C ILE A 75 -8.19 2.22 3.03
N ILE A 76 -8.76 3.38 2.68
CA ILE A 76 -10.17 3.49 2.30
C ILE A 76 -10.26 3.84 0.82
N ILE A 77 -11.01 3.04 0.06
CA ILE A 77 -11.39 3.33 -1.33
C ILE A 77 -12.73 4.06 -1.28
N GLN A 78 -12.75 5.30 -1.78
CA GLN A 78 -13.85 6.23 -1.55
C GLN A 78 -14.50 6.79 -2.82
N ASN A 79 -13.89 6.58 -3.99
CA ASN A 79 -14.45 6.96 -5.30
C ASN A 79 -14.20 5.86 -6.33
N ASP A 80 -14.85 5.97 -7.49
CA ASP A 80 -14.69 5.06 -8.63
C ASP A 80 -13.20 4.88 -8.99
N ILE A 81 -12.74 3.63 -9.02
CA ILE A 81 -11.38 3.20 -9.36
C ILE A 81 -11.32 2.38 -10.65
N THR A 82 -12.37 2.39 -11.47
CA THR A 82 -12.46 1.65 -12.75
C THR A 82 -11.34 2.01 -13.72
N ASP A 83 -10.83 3.24 -13.63
CA ASP A 83 -9.67 3.73 -14.39
C ASP A 83 -8.36 2.98 -14.07
N LEU A 84 -8.28 2.23 -12.96
CA LEU A 84 -7.15 1.35 -12.66
C LEU A 84 -6.90 0.33 -13.79
N ASP A 85 -7.95 -0.09 -14.50
CA ASP A 85 -7.82 -1.00 -15.62
C ASP A 85 -6.94 -0.42 -16.75
N GLU A 86 -7.01 0.88 -17.02
CA GLU A 86 -6.09 1.51 -17.96
C GLU A 86 -4.73 1.80 -17.30
N LEU A 87 -4.76 2.29 -16.06
CA LEU A 87 -3.56 2.70 -15.35
C LEU A 87 -2.56 1.55 -15.16
N ALA A 88 -3.08 0.36 -14.88
CA ALA A 88 -2.32 -0.87 -14.65
C ALA A 88 -1.61 -1.41 -15.90
N LEU A 89 -1.87 -0.88 -17.11
CA LEU A 89 -1.09 -1.23 -18.31
C LEU A 89 0.42 -0.98 -18.14
N LYS A 90 0.78 -0.08 -17.21
CA LYS A 90 2.16 0.13 -16.77
C LYS A 90 2.26 -0.01 -15.25
N PRO A 91 3.41 -0.46 -14.73
CA PRO A 91 3.66 -0.52 -13.30
C PRO A 91 3.56 0.86 -12.66
N ARG A 92 2.76 0.96 -11.60
CA ARG A 92 2.50 2.20 -10.88
C ARG A 92 2.52 2.00 -9.36
N ILE A 93 3.01 3.00 -8.64
CA ILE A 93 3.02 3.09 -7.19
C ILE A 93 2.63 4.51 -6.75
N VAL A 94 2.10 4.68 -5.54
CA VAL A 94 1.85 6.02 -5.00
C VAL A 94 3.17 6.72 -4.72
N HIS A 95 3.30 7.95 -5.23
CA HIS A 95 4.39 8.85 -4.87
C HIS A 95 3.86 9.93 -3.93
N VAL A 96 4.48 10.02 -2.76
CA VAL A 96 4.11 10.92 -1.65
C VAL A 96 4.17 12.38 -2.10
N LYS A 97 3.05 13.10 -2.02
CA LYS A 97 2.94 14.56 -2.27
C LYS A 97 2.90 15.41 -1.01
N TRP A 98 2.55 14.83 0.13
CA TRP A 98 2.43 15.50 1.43
C TRP A 98 3.76 15.72 2.16
N ASP A 99 4.88 15.72 1.43
CA ASP A 99 6.22 15.96 1.96
C ASP A 99 6.97 16.97 1.10
N ASN A 100 8.01 17.61 1.62
CA ASN A 100 8.84 18.54 0.85
C ASN A 100 9.98 17.80 0.14
N TRP A 101 9.71 17.30 -1.06
CA TRP A 101 10.61 16.38 -1.78
C TRP A 101 11.96 17.03 -2.06
N ASN A 102 11.92 18.27 -2.57
CA ASN A 102 13.11 19.03 -2.95
C ASN A 102 14.05 19.19 -1.77
N LYS A 103 13.52 19.34 -0.56
CA LYS A 103 14.33 19.37 0.65
C LYS A 103 14.76 17.95 1.05
N ARG A 104 13.80 17.03 1.15
CA ARG A 104 13.99 15.71 1.75
C ARG A 104 15.01 14.85 1.02
N LEU A 105 15.06 14.91 -0.31
CA LEU A 105 16.03 14.16 -1.12
C LEU A 105 17.49 14.50 -0.82
N HIS A 106 17.74 15.69 -0.26
CA HIS A 106 19.07 16.16 0.09
C HIS A 106 19.35 16.08 1.60
N GLU A 107 18.38 15.63 2.41
CA GLU A 107 18.59 15.46 3.83
C GLU A 107 19.48 14.25 4.09
N ARG A 108 20.59 14.46 4.80
CA ARG A 108 21.54 13.40 5.15
C ARG A 108 20.85 12.20 5.81
N LEU A 109 19.97 12.45 6.77
CA LEU A 109 19.25 11.37 7.46
C LEU A 109 18.40 10.55 6.48
N PHE A 110 17.69 11.20 5.56
CA PHE A 110 16.88 10.53 4.54
C PHE A 110 17.75 9.62 3.66
N ILE A 111 18.92 10.09 3.23
CA ILE A 111 19.87 9.30 2.46
C ILE A 111 20.42 8.14 3.30
N ASP A 112 20.91 8.42 4.51
CA ASP A 112 21.57 7.45 5.39
C ASP A 112 20.64 6.28 5.79
N ILE A 113 19.35 6.56 6.04
CA ILE A 113 18.35 5.52 6.37
C ILE A 113 17.64 4.94 5.14
N ARG A 114 18.02 5.36 3.93
CA ARG A 114 17.35 5.01 2.67
C ARG A 114 15.86 5.33 2.67
N GLY A 115 15.46 6.47 3.23
CA GLY A 115 14.06 6.91 3.29
C GLY A 115 13.39 6.95 1.91
N THR A 116 12.06 6.94 1.90
CA THR A 116 11.26 6.76 0.68
C THR A 116 10.29 7.90 0.42
N LEU A 117 10.09 8.26 -0.85
CA LEU A 117 8.97 9.08 -1.32
C LEU A 117 7.89 8.25 -2.02
N TYR A 118 7.98 6.93 -1.94
CA TYR A 118 6.91 6.03 -2.36
C TYR A 118 6.11 5.55 -1.18
N ASN A 119 4.89 5.13 -1.47
CA ASN A 119 4.02 4.41 -0.58
C ASN A 119 3.39 3.25 -1.36
N SER A 120 3.62 2.02 -0.91
CA SER A 120 3.15 0.80 -1.58
C SER A 120 1.75 0.38 -1.16
N SER A 121 0.99 1.25 -0.49
CA SER A 121 -0.39 0.95 -0.08
C SER A 121 -1.35 0.83 -1.26
N VAL A 122 -0.97 1.40 -2.41
CA VAL A 122 -1.62 1.14 -3.70
C VAL A 122 -0.55 0.95 -4.77
N MET A 123 -0.58 -0.20 -5.45
CA MET A 123 0.27 -0.50 -6.60
C MET A 123 -0.54 -1.19 -7.68
N CYS A 124 -0.24 -0.95 -8.96
CA CYS A 124 -0.87 -1.69 -10.05
C CYS A 124 0.09 -1.97 -11.20
N TRP A 125 -0.08 -3.08 -11.90
CA TRP A 125 0.76 -3.51 -13.01
C TRP A 125 0.04 -4.51 -13.92
N ASN A 126 0.63 -4.84 -15.06
CA ASN A 126 0.06 -5.77 -16.03
C ASN A 126 0.88 -7.07 -16.07
N LYS A 127 0.20 -8.21 -16.05
CA LYS A 127 0.80 -9.54 -16.17
C LYS A 127 2.00 -9.73 -15.22
N ASP A 128 3.13 -10.14 -15.78
CA ASP A 128 4.40 -10.49 -15.16
C ASP A 128 5.37 -9.29 -15.05
N GLN A 129 4.95 -8.06 -15.38
CA GLN A 129 5.84 -6.89 -15.38
C GLN A 129 6.63 -6.71 -14.07
N CYS A 130 6.01 -6.99 -12.93
CA CYS A 130 6.63 -6.86 -11.62
C CYS A 130 7.35 -8.13 -11.13
N GLU A 131 7.29 -9.25 -11.85
CA GLU A 131 7.85 -10.54 -11.41
C GLU A 131 9.34 -10.44 -11.07
N HIS A 132 10.09 -9.64 -11.83
CA HIS A 132 11.51 -9.42 -11.58
C HIS A 132 11.80 -8.86 -10.17
N ILE A 133 10.85 -8.14 -9.54
CA ILE A 133 11.00 -7.62 -8.17
C ILE A 133 10.98 -8.76 -7.16
N PHE A 134 10.11 -9.76 -7.35
CA PHE A 134 10.09 -10.96 -6.53
C PHE A 134 11.42 -11.70 -6.64
N TRP A 135 11.90 -11.95 -7.86
CA TRP A 135 13.16 -12.66 -8.08
C TRP A 135 14.37 -11.91 -7.52
N ASP A 136 14.41 -10.59 -7.66
CA ASP A 136 15.45 -9.75 -7.07
C ASP A 136 15.47 -9.87 -5.54
N ALA A 137 14.30 -9.84 -4.89
CA ALA A 137 14.18 -10.01 -3.44
C ALA A 137 14.69 -11.37 -2.93
N ILE A 138 14.54 -12.43 -3.72
CA ILE A 138 15.02 -13.77 -3.39
C ILE A 138 16.53 -13.90 -3.65
N GLN A 139 17.00 -13.42 -4.80
CA GLN A 139 18.40 -13.60 -5.22
C GLN A 139 19.36 -12.72 -4.42
N GLU A 140 18.90 -11.56 -3.95
CA GLU A 140 19.69 -10.55 -3.26
C GLU A 140 19.22 -10.33 -1.81
N GLU A 141 18.58 -11.34 -1.21
CA GLU A 141 17.89 -11.26 0.09
C GLU A 141 18.72 -10.56 1.18
N ASP A 142 19.99 -10.95 1.32
CA ASP A 142 20.89 -10.46 2.35
C ASP A 142 21.16 -8.97 2.17
N MET A 143 21.38 -8.52 0.94
CA MET A 143 21.64 -7.12 0.63
C MET A 143 20.36 -6.29 0.78
N ILE A 144 19.25 -6.77 0.21
CA ILE A 144 17.97 -6.06 0.20
C ILE A 144 17.45 -5.85 1.62
N PHE A 145 17.34 -6.92 2.41
CA PHE A 145 16.70 -6.82 3.72
C PHE A 145 17.57 -6.12 4.76
N ARG A 146 18.90 -6.09 4.58
CA ARG A 146 19.80 -5.29 5.44
C ARG A 146 19.84 -3.81 5.03
N THR A 147 19.80 -3.52 3.73
CA THR A 147 19.88 -2.15 3.22
C THR A 147 18.56 -1.41 3.35
N PHE A 148 17.45 -2.04 2.98
CA PHE A 148 16.10 -1.46 2.97
C PHE A 148 15.30 -1.88 4.21
N TYR A 149 15.96 -1.79 5.37
CA TYR A 149 15.45 -2.36 6.61
C TYR A 149 14.20 -1.69 7.19
N LYS A 150 13.81 -0.49 6.74
CA LYS A 150 12.59 0.18 7.22
C LYS A 150 11.33 -0.31 6.53
N GLY A 151 11.46 -0.95 5.37
CA GLY A 151 10.36 -1.57 4.64
C GLY A 151 10.56 -1.57 3.12
N THR A 152 9.65 -2.22 2.41
CA THR A 152 9.67 -2.39 0.96
C THR A 152 9.62 -1.08 0.18
N ASP A 153 8.99 -0.02 0.71
CA ASP A 153 8.96 1.29 0.07
C ASP A 153 10.35 1.88 -0.13
N ASN A 154 11.29 1.63 0.79
CA ASN A 154 12.68 2.06 0.65
C ASN A 154 13.33 1.32 -0.52
N TYR A 155 13.07 0.02 -0.66
CA TYR A 155 13.56 -0.77 -1.79
C TYR A 155 13.03 -0.21 -3.11
N HIS A 156 11.72 0.02 -3.23
CA HIS A 156 11.14 0.54 -4.47
C HIS A 156 11.71 1.90 -4.85
N PHE A 157 11.88 2.79 -3.87
CA PHE A 157 12.36 4.14 -4.13
C PHE A 157 13.86 4.22 -4.47
N TRP A 158 14.70 3.33 -3.95
CA TRP A 158 16.15 3.39 -4.19
C TRP A 158 16.65 2.40 -5.24
N ARG A 159 15.97 1.26 -5.43
CA ARG A 159 16.40 0.20 -6.34
C ARG A 159 15.54 0.06 -7.58
N GLN A 160 14.25 0.41 -7.50
CA GLN A 160 13.29 0.28 -8.61
C GLN A 160 12.68 1.62 -9.05
N ARG A 161 13.35 2.74 -8.76
CA ARG A 161 12.79 4.08 -8.99
C ARG A 161 12.33 4.31 -10.42
N ASP A 162 13.20 3.95 -11.36
CA ASP A 162 13.01 4.21 -12.80
C ASP A 162 12.04 3.22 -13.46
N PHE A 163 11.73 2.11 -12.77
CA PHE A 163 10.75 1.13 -13.22
C PHE A 163 9.31 1.62 -12.98
N TRP A 164 9.07 2.26 -11.83
CA TRP A 164 7.73 2.68 -11.43
C TRP A 164 7.30 3.99 -12.09
N ASN A 165 6.06 4.03 -12.57
CA ASN A 165 5.35 5.29 -12.80
C ASN A 165 4.53 5.67 -11.56
N ASN A 166 4.05 6.90 -11.52
CA ASN A 166 3.20 7.36 -10.42
C ASN A 166 1.74 6.96 -10.68
N ILE A 167 1.07 6.44 -9.65
CA ILE A 167 -0.37 6.64 -9.50
C ILE A 167 -0.64 8.16 -9.56
N PRO A 168 -1.70 8.64 -10.25
CA PRO A 168 -1.96 10.06 -10.33
C PRO A 168 -2.01 10.71 -8.95
N PHE A 169 -1.36 11.86 -8.81
CA PHE A 169 -1.10 12.47 -7.51
C PHE A 169 -2.37 12.87 -6.77
N GLU A 170 -3.40 13.22 -7.53
CA GLU A 170 -4.72 13.60 -7.05
C GLU A 170 -5.55 12.40 -6.56
N TRP A 171 -5.13 11.16 -6.83
CA TRP A 171 -5.89 9.97 -6.42
C TRP A 171 -5.68 9.59 -4.97
N ALA A 172 -4.59 10.00 -4.32
CA ALA A 172 -4.26 9.54 -2.98
C ALA A 172 -3.88 10.68 -2.04
N TYR A 173 -4.31 10.59 -0.80
CA TYR A 173 -3.83 11.42 0.30
C TYR A 173 -3.61 10.58 1.55
N SER A 174 -2.75 11.09 2.44
CA SER A 174 -2.55 10.48 3.75
C SER A 174 -3.45 11.15 4.77
N TYR A 175 -4.28 10.37 5.46
CA TYR A 175 -5.11 10.90 6.55
C TYR A 175 -4.25 11.52 7.65
N ASN A 176 -3.08 10.94 7.92
CA ASN A 176 -2.15 11.35 8.96
C ASN A 176 -1.18 12.47 8.54
N ARG A 177 -1.09 12.83 7.25
CA ARG A 177 -0.09 13.79 6.75
C ARG A 177 -0.64 14.88 5.82
N GLY A 178 -1.86 14.73 5.34
CA GLY A 178 -2.47 15.58 4.33
C GLY A 178 -2.25 15.05 2.90
N MET A 179 -2.37 15.93 1.92
CA MET A 179 -2.38 15.55 0.51
C MET A 179 -1.17 16.10 -0.26
N THR A 180 -0.93 17.40 -0.20
CA THR A 180 0.09 18.06 -1.03
C THR A 180 0.84 19.12 -0.26
N HIS A 181 2.16 18.97 -0.13
CA HIS A 181 3.01 20.01 0.40
C HIS A 181 3.24 21.13 -0.63
N PRO A 182 3.22 22.41 -0.25
CA PRO A 182 2.91 22.95 1.08
C PRO A 182 1.42 23.31 1.27
N THR A 183 0.59 23.12 0.25
CA THR A 183 -0.73 23.75 0.12
C THR A 183 -1.84 23.05 0.89
N ASP A 184 -1.71 21.75 1.15
CA ASP A 184 -2.70 20.94 1.84
C ASP A 184 -2.03 19.86 2.71
N LEU A 185 -1.74 20.23 3.97
CA LEU A 185 -1.10 19.39 4.98
C LEU A 185 -1.98 19.20 6.23
N GLU A 186 -3.27 19.52 6.12
CA GLU A 186 -4.22 19.36 7.22
C GLU A 186 -4.42 17.86 7.51
N THR A 187 -4.07 17.44 8.73
CA THR A 187 -4.18 16.04 9.18
C THR A 187 -5.59 15.73 9.67
N HIS A 188 -5.97 14.45 9.61
CA HIS A 188 -7.28 13.93 10.04
C HIS A 188 -8.46 14.61 9.34
N LYS A 189 -8.26 14.92 8.06
CA LYS A 189 -9.26 15.54 7.20
C LYS A 189 -9.70 14.57 6.12
N TYR A 190 -11.00 14.33 6.05
CA TYR A 190 -11.62 13.72 4.89
C TYR A 190 -11.49 14.66 3.68
N ARG A 191 -11.06 14.12 2.54
CA ARG A 191 -11.00 14.83 1.26
C ARG A 191 -11.88 14.05 0.29
N GLU A 192 -12.91 14.69 -0.25
CA GLU A 192 -13.92 13.99 -1.04
C GLU A 192 -13.40 13.54 -2.40
N GLU A 193 -12.60 14.35 -3.09
CA GLU A 193 -12.17 14.11 -4.48
C GLU A 193 -11.20 12.93 -4.69
N PRO A 194 -10.16 12.70 -3.85
CA PRO A 194 -9.22 11.61 -4.07
C PRO A 194 -9.89 10.23 -4.03
N LYS A 195 -9.34 9.25 -4.74
CA LYS A 195 -9.87 7.87 -4.77
C LYS A 195 -9.46 7.05 -3.54
N PHE A 196 -8.32 7.36 -2.93
CA PHE A 196 -7.71 6.62 -1.83
C PHE A 196 -7.37 7.53 -0.64
N CYS A 197 -7.81 7.12 0.54
CA CYS A 197 -7.39 7.68 1.83
C CYS A 197 -6.47 6.67 2.53
N LEU A 198 -5.23 7.04 2.78
CA LEU A 198 -4.20 6.17 3.35
C LEU A 198 -4.02 6.43 4.84
N PHE A 199 -4.02 5.37 5.66
CA PHE A 199 -3.83 5.45 7.11
C PHE A 199 -2.42 5.09 7.57
N ASN A 200 -1.46 5.10 6.65
CA ASN A 200 -0.06 4.81 6.95
C ASN A 200 0.42 5.54 8.22
N VAL A 201 0.97 4.77 9.17
CA VAL A 201 1.49 5.28 10.44
C VAL A 201 3.01 5.14 10.44
N ASP A 202 3.69 6.26 10.63
CA ASP A 202 5.14 6.29 10.77
C ASP A 202 5.55 6.00 12.21
N SER A 203 6.76 5.49 12.41
CA SER A 203 7.35 5.27 13.74
C SER A 203 7.71 6.57 14.49
N ASN A 204 7.28 7.74 14.02
CA ASN A 204 7.59 9.03 14.65
C ASN A 204 6.53 9.38 15.71
N PRO A 205 6.87 9.36 17.01
CA PRO A 205 5.90 9.57 18.10
C PRO A 205 5.47 11.02 18.28
N SER A 206 6.06 11.98 17.57
CA SER A 206 5.84 13.42 17.80
C SER A 206 4.51 13.97 17.30
N LYS A 207 3.77 13.21 16.49
CA LYS A 207 2.44 13.59 15.98
C LYS A 207 1.44 12.49 16.34
N LYS A 208 0.27 12.89 16.84
CA LYS A 208 -0.88 11.98 16.96
C LYS A 208 -1.18 11.46 15.56
N GLN A 209 -1.10 10.14 15.39
CA GLN A 209 -1.46 9.44 14.17
C GLN A 209 -2.63 8.53 14.53
N ILE A 210 -3.60 8.44 13.63
CA ILE A 210 -4.81 7.63 13.79
C ILE A 210 -4.64 6.42 12.91
N LYS A 211 -4.70 5.23 13.53
CA LYS A 211 -4.86 3.98 12.79
C LYS A 211 -6.31 3.81 12.34
N ILE A 212 -6.53 2.95 11.36
CA ILE A 212 -7.88 2.73 10.82
C ILE A 212 -8.87 2.16 11.85
N ASP A 213 -8.39 1.38 12.82
CA ASP A 213 -9.18 0.83 13.94
C ASP A 213 -9.50 1.87 15.02
N GLU A 214 -8.80 3.01 15.01
CA GLU A 214 -9.01 4.15 15.90
C GLU A 214 -9.79 5.29 15.22
N LEU A 215 -10.26 5.07 13.99
CA LEU A 215 -10.96 6.06 13.19
C LEU A 215 -12.33 6.41 13.82
N GLU A 216 -12.59 7.70 13.98
CA GLU A 216 -13.86 8.22 14.50
C GLU A 216 -14.65 9.05 13.47
N ASP A 217 -14.06 9.38 12.31
CA ASP A 217 -14.72 10.14 11.25
C ASP A 217 -15.88 9.32 10.67
N GLU A 218 -17.11 9.81 10.85
CA GLU A 218 -18.31 9.07 10.44
C GLU A 218 -18.39 8.82 8.93
N THR A 219 -17.89 9.74 8.11
CA THR A 219 -17.94 9.62 6.65
C THR A 219 -17.01 8.49 6.22
N LEU A 220 -15.77 8.50 6.71
CA LEU A 220 -14.79 7.47 6.41
C LEU A 220 -15.20 6.11 7.00
N LEU A 221 -15.78 6.06 8.20
CA LEU A 221 -16.31 4.83 8.79
C LEU A 221 -17.45 4.22 7.95
N ARG A 222 -18.33 5.04 7.37
CA ARG A 222 -19.38 4.57 6.45
C ARG A 222 -18.78 4.01 5.16
N LEU A 223 -17.70 4.59 4.65
CA LEU A 223 -17.01 4.08 3.47
C LEU A 223 -16.28 2.75 3.77
N TRP A 224 -15.67 2.64 4.94
CA TRP A 224 -14.96 1.44 5.39
C TRP A 224 -15.89 0.24 5.63
N HIS A 225 -16.97 0.44 6.40
CA HIS A 225 -17.92 -0.62 6.76
C HIS A 225 -19.10 -0.78 5.78
N GLY A 226 -19.27 0.15 4.85
CA GLY A 226 -20.49 0.30 4.06
C GLY A 226 -21.62 1.02 4.82
N ASN A 227 -22.67 1.39 4.10
CA ASN A 227 -23.81 2.16 4.63
C ASN A 227 -24.58 1.46 5.77
N ASN A 228 -24.37 0.16 5.98
CA ASN A 228 -25.08 -0.64 6.99
C ASN A 228 -24.60 -0.40 8.43
N HIS A 229 -23.54 0.38 8.67
CA HIS A 229 -22.97 0.60 10.01
C HIS A 229 -23.08 2.04 10.54
N SER A 230 -23.82 2.90 9.83
CA SER A 230 -24.12 4.25 10.33
C SER A 230 -24.92 4.20 11.64
N LYS A 231 -24.53 4.98 12.66
CA LYS A 231 -25.37 5.25 13.85
C LYS A 231 -26.71 5.90 13.46
N SER A 232 -26.77 6.64 12.36
CA SER A 232 -28.01 7.22 11.82
C SER A 232 -28.89 6.21 11.10
N ALA A 233 -28.40 4.99 10.81
CA ALA A 233 -29.20 3.88 10.29
C ALA A 233 -29.77 3.00 11.42
N ARG A 234 -29.45 3.32 12.69
CA ARG A 234 -29.94 2.62 13.89
C ARG A 234 -31.08 3.36 14.60
N TYR A 235 -31.67 4.38 13.97
CA TYR A 235 -32.84 5.11 14.45
C TYR A 235 -33.90 5.25 13.36
#